data_AF-A0A7X4Y776-F1
#
_entry.id   AF-A0A7X4Y776-F1
#
_cell.length_a   1.000
_cell.length_b   1.000
_cell.length_c   1.000
_cell.angle_alpha   90.00
_cell.angle_beta   90.00
_cell.angle_gamma   90.00
#
_symmetry.space_group_name_H-M   'P 1'
#
loop_
_entity.id
_entity.type
_entity.pdbx_description
1 polymer ?
#
loop_
_entity_poly.entity_id
_entity_poly.type
_entity_poly.pdbx_seq_one_letter_code
_entity_poly.pdbx_strand_id
1 'polypeptide(L)'
;MKLGAWMAMLAMTTGCATGSPTGAWVASDAVRYRSASPPAFPRAALSAEVAVRESAPAKTSASSKAPAVAKAPAKKAPAKARVTPAKQTASPAPTANPRERVLATARALVGQSSVQVNGKRYPADCTALIDATYSQAGVKFRGTLKPGDNGVTAMYRYAQANGRVYTSGRPVPGDLVFFRETYDQNRDGRRNDGLTHVGLVDGVDADGTVTVIHRVKRGVVRYQMNLARPHMARDPKTGEVLNDMLRSPGPGQPHVLTGQLFAAFGSVLPSGPAKPLAVAAR
;
A
#
# COMPACT_ATOMS: atom_id res chain seq x y z
N MET A 1 -49.00 64.40 43.33
CA MET A 1 -50.14 64.81 42.46
C MET A 1 -50.40 63.70 41.44
N LYS A 2 -51.68 63.44 41.13
CA LYS A 2 -52.26 62.76 39.92
C LYS A 2 -51.42 61.66 39.22
N LEU A 3 -51.83 60.39 39.29
CA LEU A 3 -52.85 59.72 38.45
C LEU A 3 -52.39 59.43 37.01
N GLY A 4 -52.41 58.14 36.63
CA GLY A 4 -52.09 57.65 35.29
C GLY A 4 -52.15 56.12 35.21
N ALA A 5 -53.35 55.54 35.18
CA ALA A 5 -53.60 54.12 34.91
C ALA A 5 -54.15 53.93 33.47
N TRP A 6 -54.49 52.69 33.09
CA TRP A 6 -55.09 52.23 31.81
C TRP A 6 -54.07 51.92 30.68
N MET A 7 -54.20 50.84 29.88
CA MET A 7 -55.06 49.64 29.98
C MET A 7 -54.61 48.49 29.04
N ALA A 8 -55.32 47.36 29.13
CA ALA A 8 -55.59 46.37 28.08
C ALA A 8 -54.46 45.42 27.58
N MET A 9 -54.62 44.16 28.01
CA MET A 9 -54.48 42.91 27.24
C MET A 9 -54.07 42.97 25.76
N LEU A 10 -53.11 42.10 25.41
CA LEU A 10 -53.32 41.17 24.30
C LEU A 10 -52.74 39.79 24.68
N ALA A 11 -53.58 38.76 24.70
CA ALA A 11 -53.16 37.39 24.97
C ALA A 11 -53.12 36.59 23.65
N MET A 12 -51.94 36.11 23.25
CA MET A 12 -51.82 35.08 22.19
C MET A 12 -50.69 34.08 22.47
N THR A 13 -51.11 32.80 22.49
CA THR A 13 -50.43 31.62 21.92
C THR A 13 -49.01 31.25 22.38
N THR A 14 -48.95 30.20 23.21
CA THR A 14 -48.15 28.96 23.00
C THR A 14 -46.77 29.04 22.34
N GLY A 15 -45.73 28.58 23.05
CA GLY A 15 -44.45 28.21 22.40
C GLY A 15 -43.34 27.77 23.35
N CYS A 16 -43.26 26.48 23.69
CA CYS A 16 -42.08 25.92 24.33
C CYS A 16 -40.92 25.82 23.33
N ALA A 17 -40.00 26.79 23.34
CA ALA A 17 -38.83 26.82 22.46
C ALA A 17 -37.57 26.28 23.16
N THR A 18 -37.51 24.96 23.39
CA THR A 18 -36.24 24.28 23.67
C THR A 18 -35.40 24.22 22.39
N GLY A 19 -34.67 25.29 22.11
CA GLY A 19 -33.79 25.41 20.95
C GLY A 19 -32.59 24.47 21.04
N SER A 20 -32.70 23.29 20.41
CA SER A 20 -31.53 22.46 20.10
C SER A 20 -30.70 23.13 19.01
N PRO A 21 -29.36 23.22 19.11
CA PRO A 21 -28.56 23.76 18.04
C PRO A 21 -28.59 22.81 16.84
N THR A 22 -29.15 23.27 15.72
CA THR A 22 -29.11 22.59 14.41
C THR A 22 -27.71 22.71 13.78
N GLY A 23 -26.71 22.17 14.46
CA GLY A 23 -25.36 21.99 13.95
C GLY A 23 -25.36 20.92 12.86
N ALA A 24 -24.98 21.31 11.64
CA ALA A 24 -25.05 20.50 10.43
C ALA A 24 -24.54 19.06 10.61
N TRP A 25 -25.44 18.09 10.43
CA TRP A 25 -25.05 16.73 10.08
C TRP A 25 -24.44 16.76 8.68
N VAL A 26 -23.11 16.89 8.60
CA VAL A 26 -22.38 16.59 7.37
C VAL A 26 -22.53 15.10 7.14
N ALA A 27 -23.45 14.74 6.25
CA ALA A 27 -23.59 13.38 5.76
C ALA A 27 -22.21 12.91 5.31
N SER A 28 -21.66 11.92 6.01
CA SER A 28 -20.42 11.26 5.62
C SER A 28 -20.77 10.31 4.47
N ASP A 29 -21.07 10.90 3.31
CA ASP A 29 -21.31 10.18 2.08
C ASP A 29 -20.08 9.32 1.80
N ALA A 30 -20.28 8.01 1.84
CA ALA A 30 -19.25 7.07 1.47
C ALA A 30 -18.95 7.28 0.00
N VAL A 31 -17.88 8.03 -0.31
CA VAL A 31 -17.45 8.39 -1.67
C VAL A 31 -17.21 7.11 -2.45
N ARG A 32 -18.26 6.63 -3.12
CA ARG A 32 -18.21 5.51 -4.05
C ARG A 32 -17.45 5.99 -5.27
N TYR A 33 -16.14 5.71 -5.27
CA TYR A 33 -15.26 5.97 -6.40
C TYR A 33 -15.90 5.43 -7.68
N ARG A 34 -16.35 6.35 -8.54
CA ARG A 34 -16.76 6.09 -9.92
C ARG A 34 -15.66 6.67 -10.80
N SER A 35 -14.94 5.82 -11.52
CA SER A 35 -13.98 6.26 -12.53
C SER A 35 -14.73 7.01 -13.64
N ALA A 36 -14.44 8.30 -13.81
CA ALA A 36 -15.08 9.14 -14.82
C ALA A 36 -14.55 8.89 -16.26
N SER A 37 -13.59 7.99 -16.43
CA SER A 37 -13.02 7.63 -17.73
C SER A 37 -13.47 6.22 -18.15
N PRO A 38 -13.97 6.04 -19.39
CA PRO A 38 -14.18 4.71 -19.95
C PRO A 38 -12.82 4.00 -20.10
N PRO A 39 -12.80 2.66 -20.12
CA PRO A 39 -11.55 1.92 -20.18
C PRO A 39 -10.81 2.16 -21.50
N ALA A 40 -9.51 2.43 -21.42
CA ALA A 40 -8.66 2.75 -22.56
C ALA A 40 -8.40 1.51 -23.44
N PHE A 41 -9.37 1.24 -24.33
CA PHE A 41 -9.38 0.31 -25.48
C PHE A 41 -9.03 -1.18 -25.23
N PRO A 42 -9.66 -2.10 -25.99
CA PRO A 42 -9.32 -3.52 -25.91
C PRO A 42 -7.92 -3.76 -26.48
N ARG A 43 -7.07 -4.48 -25.73
CA ARG A 43 -5.89 -5.10 -26.32
C ARG A 43 -6.35 -6.21 -27.27
N ALA A 44 -5.89 -6.17 -28.52
CA ALA A 44 -6.09 -7.26 -29.47
C ALA A 44 -5.58 -8.59 -28.87
N ALA A 45 -6.28 -9.69 -29.19
CA ALA A 45 -5.90 -11.01 -28.71
C ALA A 45 -4.51 -11.41 -29.24
N LEU A 46 -3.72 -12.07 -28.39
CA LEU A 46 -2.44 -12.67 -28.77
C LEU A 46 -2.67 -13.94 -29.60
N SER A 47 -3.03 -13.75 -30.87
CA SER A 47 -3.08 -14.79 -31.90
C SER A 47 -2.57 -14.24 -33.22
N ALA A 48 -1.26 -14.32 -33.43
CA ALA A 48 -0.62 -14.21 -34.74
C ALA A 48 0.60 -15.15 -34.73
N GLU A 49 0.63 -16.10 -35.65
CA GLU A 49 1.70 -17.09 -35.75
C GLU A 49 3.04 -16.43 -36.10
N VAL A 50 4.10 -16.81 -35.37
CA VAL A 50 5.47 -16.43 -35.72
C VAL A 50 5.96 -17.37 -36.81
N ALA A 51 5.87 -16.92 -38.06
CA ALA A 51 6.41 -17.64 -39.20
C ALA A 51 7.95 -17.71 -39.12
N VAL A 52 8.50 -18.93 -39.18
CA VAL A 52 9.94 -19.22 -39.18
C VAL A 52 10.56 -18.92 -40.54
N ARG A 53 11.71 -18.21 -40.59
CA ARG A 53 12.67 -18.24 -41.70
C ARG A 53 14.14 -18.09 -41.25
N GLU A 54 14.76 -19.24 -41.05
CA GLU A 54 16.09 -19.68 -41.54
C GLU A 54 16.68 -18.85 -42.73
N SER A 55 17.99 -18.59 -42.93
CA SER A 55 19.20 -18.50 -42.07
C SER A 55 20.43 -17.96 -42.88
N ALA A 56 21.49 -17.51 -42.16
CA ALA A 56 22.94 -17.51 -42.56
C ALA A 56 23.41 -16.71 -43.83
N PRO A 57 24.74 -16.48 -44.09
CA PRO A 57 25.95 -16.97 -43.41
C PRO A 57 27.02 -15.90 -43.01
N ALA A 58 28.21 -16.37 -42.61
CA ALA A 58 29.20 -15.65 -41.78
C ALA A 58 30.53 -15.25 -42.46
N LYS A 59 31.34 -14.43 -41.76
CA LYS A 59 32.82 -14.29 -41.84
C LYS A 59 33.36 -13.94 -40.44
N THR A 60 34.01 -14.84 -39.68
CA THR A 60 35.45 -15.22 -39.69
C THR A 60 36.46 -14.11 -39.30
N SER A 61 36.98 -14.17 -38.08
CA SER A 61 38.39 -13.92 -37.72
C SER A 61 38.71 -14.59 -36.36
N ALA A 62 39.99 -14.83 -36.03
CA ALA A 62 40.36 -15.94 -35.16
C ALA A 62 41.43 -15.66 -34.07
N SER A 63 41.32 -16.43 -32.98
CA SER A 63 42.40 -17.06 -32.19
C SER A 63 43.60 -16.25 -31.62
N SER A 64 43.71 -16.23 -30.29
CA SER A 64 44.95 -16.52 -29.52
C SER A 64 44.60 -16.73 -28.04
N LYS A 65 44.70 -17.95 -27.49
CA LYS A 65 45.86 -18.61 -26.84
C LYS A 65 46.49 -17.87 -25.64
N ALA A 66 46.33 -18.46 -24.46
CA ALA A 66 47.09 -18.16 -23.23
C ALA A 66 48.47 -18.86 -23.22
N PRO A 67 49.28 -18.62 -22.18
CA PRO A 67 49.83 -19.75 -21.44
C PRO A 67 49.73 -19.61 -19.91
N ALA A 68 49.88 -20.75 -19.20
CA ALA A 68 49.93 -20.86 -17.74
C ALA A 68 51.33 -21.27 -17.26
N VAL A 69 51.68 -21.01 -16.00
CA VAL A 69 52.91 -21.50 -15.32
C VAL A 69 52.60 -21.87 -13.85
N ALA A 70 53.39 -22.78 -13.27
CA ALA A 70 53.24 -23.34 -11.91
C ALA A 70 54.57 -23.20 -11.10
N LYS A 71 54.73 -23.61 -9.83
CA LYS A 71 53.99 -24.56 -8.97
C LYS A 71 54.21 -24.25 -7.46
N ALA A 72 53.71 -25.11 -6.58
CA ALA A 72 53.88 -25.11 -5.10
C ALA A 72 55.33 -25.55 -4.68
N PRO A 73 55.77 -25.63 -3.38
CA PRO A 73 54.99 -26.16 -2.22
C PRO A 73 55.29 -25.72 -0.74
N ALA A 74 54.33 -26.05 0.14
CA ALA A 74 54.44 -26.59 1.53
C ALA A 74 55.02 -25.79 2.73
N LYS A 75 54.26 -25.74 3.86
CA LYS A 75 54.46 -26.57 5.08
C LYS A 75 53.34 -26.37 6.15
N LYS A 76 53.35 -27.18 7.23
CA LYS A 76 52.21 -27.46 8.15
C LYS A 76 52.15 -26.57 9.43
N ALA A 77 50.91 -26.33 9.88
CA ALA A 77 50.31 -26.22 11.24
C ALA A 77 51.20 -26.14 12.52
N PRO A 78 50.71 -25.49 13.61
CA PRO A 78 49.75 -26.17 14.51
C PRO A 78 48.52 -25.33 14.92
N ALA A 79 47.67 -25.88 15.81
CA ALA A 79 46.29 -25.45 16.08
C ALA A 79 46.06 -24.86 17.50
N LYS A 80 44.77 -24.56 17.78
CA LYS A 80 44.12 -23.99 18.99
C LYS A 80 43.84 -22.47 18.84
N ALA A 81 42.70 -21.92 19.29
CA ALA A 81 41.61 -22.49 20.09
C ALA A 81 40.20 -22.31 19.46
N ARG A 82 39.30 -23.22 19.81
CA ARG A 82 37.90 -23.30 19.35
C ARG A 82 37.03 -22.36 20.18
N VAL A 83 36.65 -21.20 19.63
CA VAL A 83 35.59 -20.38 20.20
C VAL A 83 34.24 -20.99 19.86
N THR A 84 33.42 -21.25 20.87
CA THR A 84 32.08 -21.84 20.75
C THR A 84 31.14 -20.95 19.93
N PRO A 85 30.35 -21.48 18.97
CA PRO A 85 29.29 -20.70 18.35
C PRO A 85 28.23 -20.38 19.40
N ALA A 86 28.00 -19.09 19.66
CA ALA A 86 26.89 -18.67 20.50
C ALA A 86 25.57 -19.08 19.86
N LYS A 87 24.73 -19.76 20.64
CA LYS A 87 23.40 -20.24 20.26
C LYS A 87 22.46 -19.07 19.95
N GLN A 88 22.48 -18.57 18.73
CA GLN A 88 21.50 -17.59 18.26
C GLN A 88 20.23 -18.31 17.77
N THR A 89 19.32 -18.42 18.73
CA THR A 89 17.86 -18.27 18.61
C THR A 89 17.18 -18.92 17.41
N ALA A 90 16.35 -19.92 17.71
CA ALA A 90 15.48 -20.58 16.74
C ALA A 90 14.68 -19.58 15.90
N SER A 91 14.56 -19.86 14.60
CA SER A 91 13.56 -19.23 13.73
C SER A 91 12.18 -19.31 14.40
N PRO A 92 11.35 -18.25 14.34
CA PRO A 92 10.00 -18.31 14.88
C PRO A 92 9.24 -19.48 14.27
N ALA A 93 8.53 -20.25 15.09
CA ALA A 93 7.60 -21.26 14.62
C ALA A 93 6.63 -20.63 13.60
N PRO A 94 6.16 -21.37 12.58
CA PRO A 94 5.26 -20.81 11.57
C PRO A 94 4.02 -20.23 12.25
N THR A 95 3.89 -18.91 12.22
CA THR A 95 2.83 -18.20 12.92
C THR A 95 1.47 -18.67 12.39
N ALA A 96 0.64 -19.19 13.28
CA ALA A 96 -0.69 -19.67 12.91
C ALA A 96 -1.55 -18.54 12.36
N ASN A 97 -1.35 -17.32 12.88
CA ASN A 97 -2.02 -16.10 12.45
C ASN A 97 -1.64 -15.72 11.00
N PRO A 98 -2.62 -15.69 10.06
CA PRO A 98 -2.35 -15.30 8.68
C PRO A 98 -1.74 -13.90 8.55
N ARG A 99 -2.13 -12.94 9.40
CA ARG A 99 -1.65 -11.55 9.38
C ARG A 99 -0.18 -11.43 9.73
N GLU A 100 0.30 -12.23 10.68
CA GLU A 100 1.72 -12.32 11.02
C GLU A 100 2.55 -12.91 9.87
N ARG A 101 2.03 -13.92 9.14
CA ARG A 101 2.72 -14.48 7.96
C ARG A 101 2.85 -13.46 6.83
N VAL A 102 1.79 -12.69 6.54
CA VAL A 102 1.86 -11.60 5.54
C VAL A 102 2.88 -10.55 5.96
N LEU A 103 2.83 -10.09 7.21
CA LEU A 103 3.75 -9.08 7.75
C LEU A 103 5.21 -9.56 7.75
N ALA A 104 5.49 -10.77 8.23
CA ALA A 104 6.84 -11.34 8.24
C ALA A 104 7.41 -11.44 6.82
N THR A 105 6.60 -11.88 5.85
CA THR A 105 7.00 -11.96 4.44
C THR A 105 7.26 -10.58 3.85
N ALA A 106 6.39 -9.60 4.10
CA ALA A 106 6.55 -8.23 3.64
C ALA A 106 7.83 -7.58 4.21
N ARG A 107 8.09 -7.78 5.51
CA ARG A 107 9.26 -7.27 6.24
C ARG A 107 10.56 -7.88 5.72
N ALA A 108 10.59 -9.19 5.47
CA ALA A 108 11.75 -9.90 4.92
C ALA A 108 12.10 -9.46 3.48
N LEU A 109 11.12 -8.94 2.74
CA LEU A 109 11.34 -8.41 1.40
C LEU A 109 11.87 -6.96 1.38
N VAL A 110 11.83 -6.21 2.49
CA VAL A 110 12.31 -4.82 2.50
C VAL A 110 13.81 -4.76 2.18
N GLY A 111 14.19 -3.83 1.30
CA GLY A 111 15.54 -3.71 0.76
C GLY A 111 15.80 -4.59 -0.48
N GLN A 112 14.94 -5.57 -0.78
CA GLN A 112 15.11 -6.43 -1.95
C GLN A 112 14.68 -5.72 -3.24
N SER A 113 15.49 -5.84 -4.29
CA SER A 113 15.19 -5.31 -5.63
C SER A 113 14.12 -6.14 -6.35
N SER A 114 14.10 -7.46 -6.12
CA SER A 114 13.16 -8.44 -6.68
C SER A 114 12.24 -9.02 -5.61
N VAL A 115 10.97 -9.26 -5.95
CA VAL A 115 10.04 -9.99 -5.08
C VAL A 115 10.22 -11.50 -5.32
N GLN A 116 10.72 -12.22 -4.31
CA GLN A 116 10.89 -13.68 -4.34
C GLN A 116 10.41 -14.28 -3.02
N VAL A 117 9.49 -15.25 -3.09
CA VAL A 117 8.91 -15.91 -1.91
C VAL A 117 8.81 -17.41 -2.20
N ASN A 118 9.31 -18.25 -1.29
CA ASN A 118 9.34 -19.71 -1.39
C ASN A 118 9.87 -20.22 -2.75
N GLY A 119 11.01 -19.67 -3.21
CA GLY A 119 11.63 -20.02 -4.50
C GLY A 119 10.94 -19.45 -5.74
N LYS A 120 9.72 -18.90 -5.62
CA LYS A 120 8.98 -18.29 -6.73
C LYS A 120 9.32 -16.81 -6.86
N ARG A 121 9.78 -16.41 -8.05
CA ARG A 121 9.90 -15.00 -8.45
C ARG A 121 8.56 -14.43 -8.90
N TYR A 122 8.29 -13.20 -8.49
CA TYR A 122 7.10 -12.42 -8.87
C TYR A 122 7.50 -11.23 -9.76
N PRO A 123 6.56 -10.65 -10.53
CA PRO A 123 6.79 -9.41 -11.27
C PRO A 123 7.29 -8.26 -10.38
N ALA A 124 7.92 -7.28 -11.03
CA ALA A 124 8.63 -6.18 -10.37
C ALA A 124 7.73 -4.95 -10.15
N ASP A 125 6.53 -5.15 -9.59
CA ASP A 125 5.51 -4.11 -9.38
C ASP A 125 4.84 -4.18 -7.99
N CYS A 126 3.98 -3.21 -7.69
CA CYS A 126 3.32 -3.08 -6.39
C CYS A 126 2.25 -4.13 -6.12
N THR A 127 1.49 -4.55 -7.15
CA THR A 127 0.48 -5.59 -7.01
C THR A 127 1.14 -6.95 -6.84
N ALA A 128 2.22 -7.24 -7.57
CA ALA A 128 3.00 -8.47 -7.42
C ALA A 128 3.61 -8.66 -6.03
N LEU A 129 4.02 -7.58 -5.34
CA LEU A 129 4.43 -7.64 -3.93
C LEU A 129 3.27 -8.09 -3.02
N ILE A 130 2.10 -7.49 -3.20
CA ILE A 130 0.90 -7.79 -2.40
C ILE A 130 0.40 -9.22 -2.68
N ASP A 131 0.35 -9.66 -3.94
CA ASP A 131 0.06 -11.05 -4.32
C ASP A 131 1.05 -12.03 -3.65
N ALA A 132 2.34 -11.68 -3.58
CA ALA A 132 3.37 -12.53 -2.97
C ALA A 132 3.18 -12.67 -1.45
N THR A 133 2.96 -11.58 -0.73
CA THR A 133 2.85 -11.59 0.74
C THR A 133 1.54 -12.21 1.22
N TYR A 134 0.40 -11.84 0.62
CA TYR A 134 -0.92 -12.34 1.01
C TYR A 134 -1.16 -13.80 0.58
N SER A 135 -0.44 -14.31 -0.43
CA SER A 135 -0.48 -15.75 -0.74
C SER A 135 -0.04 -16.64 0.43
N GLN A 136 0.79 -16.13 1.36
CA GLN A 136 1.18 -16.84 2.58
C GLN A 136 0.05 -16.94 3.62
N ALA A 137 -1.01 -16.13 3.46
CA ALA A 137 -2.27 -16.22 4.18
C ALA A 137 -3.35 -17.01 3.42
N GLY A 138 -3.04 -17.56 2.24
CA GLY A 138 -4.02 -18.22 1.36
C GLY A 138 -4.90 -17.24 0.55
N VAL A 139 -4.76 -15.93 0.77
CA VAL A 139 -5.50 -14.89 0.04
C VAL A 139 -4.94 -14.75 -1.37
N LYS A 140 -5.84 -14.72 -2.36
CA LYS A 140 -5.52 -14.56 -3.78
C LYS A 140 -6.41 -13.46 -4.35
N PHE A 141 -5.83 -12.36 -4.82
CA PHE A 141 -6.60 -11.24 -5.38
C PHE A 141 -7.10 -11.48 -6.83
N ARG A 142 -6.59 -12.53 -7.47
CA ARG A 142 -6.95 -12.96 -8.83
C ARG A 142 -8.44 -13.33 -8.93
N GLY A 143 -9.03 -13.08 -10.10
CA GLY A 143 -10.45 -13.36 -10.38
C GLY A 143 -11.40 -12.16 -10.18
N THR A 144 -10.92 -11.06 -9.60
CA THR A 144 -11.72 -9.82 -9.44
C THR A 144 -11.51 -8.78 -10.56
N LEU A 145 -10.56 -9.03 -11.47
CA LEU A 145 -10.24 -8.19 -12.61
C LEU A 145 -11.41 -8.19 -13.61
N LYS A 146 -11.92 -6.99 -13.93
CA LYS A 146 -12.91 -6.73 -14.98
C LYS A 146 -12.22 -6.09 -16.19
N PRO A 147 -12.83 -6.17 -17.39
CA PRO A 147 -12.34 -5.44 -18.56
C PRO A 147 -12.14 -3.95 -18.23
N GLY A 148 -10.93 -3.44 -18.47
CA GLY A 148 -10.57 -2.04 -18.18
C GLY A 148 -9.84 -1.78 -16.86
N ASP A 149 -9.80 -2.74 -15.94
CA ASP A 149 -9.07 -2.57 -14.69
C ASP A 149 -7.55 -2.62 -14.84
N ASN A 150 -6.86 -1.91 -13.96
CA ASN A 150 -5.50 -2.26 -13.56
C ASN A 150 -5.52 -3.20 -12.32
N GLY A 151 -4.38 -3.80 -11.98
CA GLY A 151 -4.29 -4.72 -10.84
C GLY A 151 -4.61 -4.08 -9.48
N VAL A 152 -4.39 -2.77 -9.31
CA VAL A 152 -4.70 -2.04 -8.07
C VAL A 152 -6.21 -1.92 -7.88
N THR A 153 -6.94 -1.57 -8.93
CA THR A 153 -8.42 -1.53 -8.94
C THR A 153 -9.03 -2.91 -8.70
N ALA A 154 -8.43 -3.98 -9.22
CA ALA A 154 -8.84 -5.35 -8.90
C ALA A 154 -8.65 -5.68 -7.40
N MET A 155 -7.49 -5.35 -6.81
CA MET A 155 -7.23 -5.53 -5.38
C MET A 155 -8.17 -4.69 -4.50
N TYR A 156 -8.45 -3.46 -4.89
CA TYR A 156 -9.43 -2.60 -4.22
C TYR A 156 -10.83 -3.23 -4.24
N ARG A 157 -11.28 -3.74 -5.40
CA ARG A 157 -12.57 -4.42 -5.51
C ARG A 157 -12.62 -5.72 -4.72
N TYR A 158 -11.53 -6.49 -4.70
CA TYR A 158 -11.41 -7.66 -3.84
C TYR A 158 -11.63 -7.28 -2.37
N ALA A 159 -11.02 -6.18 -1.92
CA ALA A 159 -11.19 -5.67 -0.55
C ALA A 159 -12.61 -5.15 -0.27
N GLN A 160 -13.30 -4.58 -1.26
CA GLN A 160 -14.72 -4.22 -1.13
C GLN A 160 -15.62 -5.45 -1.00
N ALA A 161 -15.30 -6.55 -1.68
CA ALA A 161 -16.15 -7.74 -1.75
C ALA A 161 -15.89 -8.76 -0.62
N ASN A 162 -14.67 -8.84 -0.09
CA ASN A 162 -14.23 -9.88 0.85
C ASN A 162 -13.77 -9.32 2.21
N GLY A 163 -14.09 -8.06 2.51
CA GLY A 163 -13.57 -7.36 3.68
C GLY A 163 -14.16 -5.97 3.84
N ARG A 164 -13.32 -4.98 4.18
CA ARG A 164 -13.74 -3.59 4.34
C ARG A 164 -12.78 -2.62 3.66
N VAL A 165 -13.31 -1.74 2.84
CA VAL A 165 -12.63 -0.51 2.39
C VAL A 165 -13.11 0.66 3.22
N TYR A 166 -12.18 1.54 3.64
CA TYR A 166 -12.46 2.68 4.51
C TYR A 166 -11.47 3.83 4.30
N THR A 167 -11.91 5.05 4.54
CA THR A 167 -11.10 6.28 4.37
C THR A 167 -10.80 6.99 5.68
N SER A 168 -11.46 6.61 6.78
CA SER A 168 -11.34 7.20 8.11
C SER A 168 -11.15 6.13 9.19
N GLY A 169 -10.61 6.54 10.34
CA GLY A 169 -10.19 5.62 11.40
C GLY A 169 -8.74 5.16 11.27
N ARG A 170 -8.24 4.45 12.29
CA ARG A 170 -6.84 4.01 12.38
C ARG A 170 -6.68 2.64 11.70
N PRO A 171 -5.80 2.48 10.70
CA PRO A 171 -5.56 1.19 10.08
C PRO A 171 -4.78 0.26 11.01
N VAL A 172 -4.78 -1.04 10.68
CA VAL A 172 -4.01 -2.05 11.42
C VAL A 172 -2.93 -2.71 10.54
N PRO A 173 -1.80 -3.17 11.12
CA PRO A 173 -0.75 -3.87 10.37
C PRO A 173 -1.29 -5.05 9.56
N GLY A 174 -0.97 -5.12 8.27
CA GLY A 174 -1.50 -6.12 7.33
C GLY A 174 -2.80 -5.70 6.62
N ASP A 175 -3.24 -4.45 6.76
CA ASP A 175 -4.21 -3.84 5.84
C ASP A 175 -3.51 -3.28 4.60
N LEU A 176 -4.25 -3.16 3.50
CA LEU A 176 -3.82 -2.50 2.27
C LEU A 176 -4.01 -0.98 2.38
N VAL A 177 -3.16 -0.23 1.69
CA VAL A 177 -3.34 1.21 1.43
C VAL A 177 -3.29 1.46 -0.08
N PHE A 178 -4.27 2.20 -0.58
CA PHE A 178 -4.44 2.52 -2.00
C PHE A 178 -4.16 4.00 -2.24
N PHE A 179 -3.44 4.29 -3.33
CA PHE A 179 -3.11 5.65 -3.75
C PHE A 179 -3.59 5.90 -5.18
N ARG A 180 -4.03 7.13 -5.44
CA ARG A 180 -4.51 7.58 -6.75
C ARG A 180 -3.45 8.38 -7.51
N GLU A 181 -3.53 8.39 -8.84
CA GLU A 181 -2.74 9.25 -9.74
C GLU A 181 -1.20 9.26 -9.51
N THR A 182 -0.59 8.19 -8.97
CA THR A 182 0.83 8.19 -8.55
C THR A 182 1.80 8.24 -9.73
N TYR A 183 1.38 7.78 -10.89
CA TYR A 183 2.02 7.95 -12.19
C TYR A 183 0.94 8.01 -13.28
N ASP A 184 1.31 8.56 -14.43
CA ASP A 184 0.50 8.56 -15.65
C ASP A 184 0.51 7.15 -16.26
N GLN A 185 -0.59 6.40 -16.11
CA GLN A 185 -0.69 5.00 -16.51
C GLN A 185 -1.07 4.85 -17.98
N ASN A 186 -2.02 5.65 -18.46
CA ASN A 186 -2.50 5.61 -19.84
C ASN A 186 -1.58 6.38 -20.83
N ARG A 187 -0.70 7.25 -20.32
CA ARG A 187 0.23 8.14 -21.05
C ARG A 187 -0.45 9.28 -21.81
N ASP A 188 -1.59 9.77 -21.33
CA ASP A 188 -2.32 10.91 -21.89
C ASP A 188 -1.88 12.27 -21.30
N GLY A 189 -1.00 12.28 -20.30
CA GLY A 189 -0.49 13.48 -19.63
C GLY A 189 -1.39 14.04 -18.53
N ARG A 190 -2.58 13.49 -18.32
CA ARG A 190 -3.61 13.99 -17.40
C ARG A 190 -3.56 13.26 -16.05
N ARG A 191 -4.57 13.46 -15.20
CA ARG A 191 -4.69 12.88 -13.85
C ARG A 191 -6.08 12.29 -13.67
N ASN A 192 -6.28 11.18 -14.36
CA ASN A 192 -7.53 10.46 -14.58
C ASN A 192 -7.35 8.93 -14.53
N ASP A 193 -6.18 8.42 -14.12
CA ASP A 193 -5.88 6.98 -14.09
C ASP A 193 -6.53 6.25 -12.91
N GLY A 194 -6.96 6.99 -11.89
CA GLY A 194 -7.57 6.44 -10.69
C GLY A 194 -6.55 5.81 -9.75
N LEU A 195 -6.93 4.67 -9.19
CA LEU A 195 -6.07 3.90 -8.28
C LEU A 195 -4.89 3.31 -9.05
N THR A 196 -3.68 3.79 -8.78
CA THR A 196 -2.47 3.46 -9.55
C THR A 196 -1.39 2.82 -8.69
N HIS A 197 -1.48 2.88 -7.36
CA HIS A 197 -0.52 2.21 -6.48
C HIS A 197 -1.17 1.58 -5.25
N VAL A 198 -0.55 0.52 -4.76
CA VAL A 198 -0.93 -0.17 -3.52
C VAL A 198 0.30 -0.40 -2.65
N GLY A 199 0.10 -0.35 -1.33
CA GLY A 199 1.06 -0.78 -0.32
C GLY A 199 0.38 -1.60 0.78
N LEU A 200 1.20 -2.16 1.66
CA LEU A 200 0.79 -2.85 2.88
C LEU A 200 1.14 -1.97 4.08
N VAL A 201 0.22 -1.83 5.03
CA VAL A 201 0.46 -1.18 6.33
C VAL A 201 1.33 -2.10 7.19
N ASP A 202 2.53 -1.64 7.56
CA ASP A 202 3.47 -2.38 8.42
C ASP A 202 3.28 -2.03 9.91
N GLY A 203 2.95 -0.77 10.19
CA GLY A 203 2.83 -0.19 11.53
C GLY A 203 2.08 1.14 11.50
N VAL A 204 1.59 1.58 12.67
CA VAL A 204 0.98 2.90 12.86
C VAL A 204 1.45 3.48 14.18
N ASP A 205 2.22 4.55 14.12
CA ASP A 205 2.86 5.22 15.26
C ASP A 205 1.85 5.99 16.11
N ALA A 206 2.24 6.41 17.31
CA ALA A 206 1.33 7.03 18.28
C ALA A 206 0.58 8.25 17.71
N ASP A 207 1.27 9.08 16.91
CA ASP A 207 0.78 10.28 16.23
C ASP A 207 -0.10 10.01 14.99
N GLY A 208 -0.31 8.73 14.65
CA GLY A 208 -1.07 8.30 13.48
C GLY A 208 -0.25 8.20 12.18
N THR A 209 1.07 8.38 12.22
CA THR A 209 1.93 8.13 11.06
C THR A 209 1.93 6.64 10.73
N VAL A 210 1.59 6.31 9.48
CA VAL A 210 1.48 4.95 8.95
C VAL A 210 2.78 4.59 8.25
N THR A 211 3.43 3.51 8.67
CA THR A 211 4.55 2.91 7.94
C THR A 211 3.99 1.98 6.87
N VAL A 212 4.34 2.21 5.61
CA VAL A 212 3.82 1.48 4.43
C VAL A 212 4.95 0.73 3.72
N ILE A 213 4.89 -0.60 3.68
CA ILE A 213 5.74 -1.41 2.80
C ILE A 213 5.12 -1.45 1.40
N HIS A 214 5.88 -1.06 0.39
CA HIS A 214 5.44 -1.13 -1.01
C HIS A 214 6.60 -1.45 -1.96
N ARG A 215 6.32 -1.73 -3.25
CA ARG A 215 7.34 -1.98 -4.28
C ARG A 215 7.35 -0.83 -5.30
N VAL A 216 8.46 -0.12 -5.36
CA VAL A 216 8.76 0.94 -6.34
C VAL A 216 9.95 0.55 -7.22
N LYS A 217 10.28 1.34 -8.26
CA LYS A 217 11.36 1.01 -9.23
C LYS A 217 12.69 0.57 -8.58
N ARG A 218 13.07 1.17 -7.45
CA ARG A 218 14.32 0.86 -6.72
C ARG A 218 14.29 -0.41 -5.85
N GLY A 219 13.13 -1.03 -5.65
CA GLY A 219 12.96 -2.19 -4.77
C GLY A 219 11.78 -2.06 -3.81
N VAL A 220 11.68 -3.01 -2.88
CA VAL A 220 10.69 -2.97 -1.79
C VAL A 220 11.23 -2.08 -0.67
N VAL A 221 10.43 -1.08 -0.26
CA VAL A 221 10.84 -0.05 0.71
C VAL A 221 9.71 0.28 1.67
N ARG A 222 10.05 0.95 2.78
CA ARG A 222 9.10 1.56 3.72
C ARG A 222 8.96 3.05 3.45
N TYR A 223 7.73 3.54 3.36
CA TYR A 223 7.37 4.95 3.24
C TYR A 223 6.46 5.34 4.42
N GLN A 224 6.63 6.54 4.94
CA GLN A 224 5.73 7.12 5.95
C GLN A 224 4.53 7.81 5.28
N MET A 225 3.39 7.82 5.97
CA MET A 225 2.17 8.53 5.57
C MET A 225 1.38 9.00 6.79
N ASN A 226 1.23 10.31 6.98
CA ASN A 226 0.43 10.91 8.04
C ASN A 226 -0.75 11.68 7.44
N LEU A 227 -1.97 11.16 7.64
CA LEU A 227 -3.21 11.73 7.09
C LEU A 227 -3.74 12.94 7.85
N ALA A 228 -3.28 13.19 9.08
CA ALA A 228 -3.59 14.42 9.80
C ALA A 228 -2.78 15.62 9.27
N ARG A 229 -1.63 15.35 8.63
CA ARG A 229 -0.71 16.37 8.08
C ARG A 229 -0.29 16.03 6.64
N PRO A 230 -1.24 15.82 5.70
CA PRO A 230 -0.97 15.16 4.42
C PRO A 230 -0.05 15.97 3.49
N HIS A 231 0.02 17.30 3.66
CA HIS A 231 0.88 18.18 2.88
C HIS A 231 2.28 18.42 3.49
N MET A 232 2.58 17.83 4.65
CA MET A 232 3.88 17.99 5.32
C MET A 232 4.75 16.76 5.10
N ALA A 233 5.95 16.95 4.53
CA ALA A 233 6.92 15.87 4.38
C ALA A 233 7.60 15.52 5.72
N ARG A 234 7.86 16.54 6.55
CA ARG A 234 8.46 16.41 7.88
C ARG A 234 7.71 17.24 8.91
N ASP A 235 7.81 16.83 10.17
CA ASP A 235 7.40 17.63 11.31
C ASP A 235 8.37 18.81 11.49
N PRO A 236 7.90 20.08 11.55
CA PRO A 236 8.79 21.24 11.68
C PRO A 236 9.41 21.39 13.09
N LYS A 237 8.91 20.67 14.10
CA LYS A 237 9.42 20.69 15.48
C LYS A 237 10.38 19.54 15.74
N THR A 238 10.06 18.32 15.29
CA THR A 238 10.88 17.11 15.56
C THR A 238 11.79 16.71 14.39
N GLY A 239 11.53 17.18 13.17
CA GLY A 239 12.25 16.78 11.96
C GLY A 239 11.90 15.38 11.41
N GLU A 240 11.03 14.64 12.11
CA GLU A 240 10.58 13.30 11.74
C GLU A 240 9.86 13.28 10.38
N VAL A 241 9.95 12.17 9.64
CA VAL A 241 9.29 12.02 8.35
C VAL A 241 7.81 11.68 8.56
N LEU A 242 6.93 12.57 8.11
CA LEU A 242 5.48 12.40 8.17
C LEU A 242 4.93 11.79 6.88
N ASN A 243 5.43 12.23 5.72
CA ASN A 243 5.00 11.73 4.42
C ASN A 243 6.17 11.69 3.43
N ASP A 244 6.43 10.52 2.84
CA ASP A 244 7.42 10.37 1.76
C ASP A 244 6.89 10.87 0.40
N MET A 245 7.81 11.22 -0.49
CA MET A 245 7.49 11.51 -1.90
C MET A 245 7.10 10.23 -2.63
N LEU A 246 5.83 10.11 -3.01
CA LEU A 246 5.29 8.97 -3.77
C LEU A 246 5.30 9.19 -5.28
N ARG A 247 4.93 10.40 -5.73
CA ARG A 247 4.97 10.78 -7.15
C ARG A 247 6.07 11.81 -7.38
N SER A 248 6.97 11.50 -8.31
CA SER A 248 7.99 12.44 -8.78
C SER A 248 7.31 13.68 -9.39
N PRO A 249 7.82 14.90 -9.11
CA PRO A 249 7.29 16.10 -9.74
C PRO A 249 7.57 16.12 -11.24
N GLY A 250 6.70 16.82 -11.99
CA GLY A 250 7.07 17.33 -13.31
C GLY A 250 7.98 18.56 -13.20
N PRO A 251 8.53 19.08 -14.31
CA PRO A 251 9.32 20.31 -14.31
C PRO A 251 8.56 21.46 -13.62
N GLY A 252 9.22 22.12 -12.66
CA GLY A 252 8.64 23.25 -11.90
C GLY A 252 7.50 22.91 -10.94
N GLN A 253 7.15 21.62 -10.75
CA GLN A 253 6.07 21.20 -9.85
C GLN A 253 6.60 20.75 -8.48
N PRO A 254 5.82 20.87 -7.39
CA PRO A 254 6.22 20.34 -6.09
C PRO A 254 6.14 18.81 -6.05
N HIS A 255 6.97 18.20 -5.18
CA HIS A 255 6.87 16.79 -4.85
C HIS A 255 5.48 16.45 -4.29
N VAL A 256 4.92 15.30 -4.67
CA VAL A 256 3.57 14.90 -4.24
C VAL A 256 3.66 13.71 -3.29
N LEU A 257 3.12 13.92 -2.10
CA LEU A 257 3.38 13.10 -0.91
C LEU A 257 2.39 11.94 -0.76
N THR A 258 2.76 10.90 -0.02
CA THR A 258 1.89 9.76 0.31
C THR A 258 0.52 10.19 0.86
N GLY A 259 0.47 11.12 1.81
CA GLY A 259 -0.77 11.63 2.40
C GLY A 259 -1.70 12.36 1.41
N GLN A 260 -1.14 13.09 0.44
CA GLN A 260 -1.90 13.68 -0.67
C GLN A 260 -2.41 12.59 -1.65
N LEU A 261 -1.57 11.56 -1.85
CA LEU A 261 -1.80 10.35 -2.63
C LEU A 261 -2.99 9.49 -2.17
N PHE A 262 -3.31 9.55 -0.87
CA PHE A 262 -4.20 8.59 -0.20
C PHE A 262 -5.62 8.55 -0.79
N ALA A 263 -6.04 7.35 -1.21
CA ALA A 263 -7.39 7.09 -1.68
C ALA A 263 -8.23 6.33 -0.64
N ALA A 264 -7.74 5.22 -0.10
CA ALA A 264 -8.42 4.42 0.93
C ALA A 264 -7.47 3.39 1.58
N PHE A 265 -7.90 2.83 2.70
CA PHE A 265 -7.40 1.56 3.24
C PHE A 265 -8.32 0.39 2.85
N GLY A 266 -7.80 -0.84 2.90
CA GLY A 266 -8.55 -2.06 2.70
C GLY A 266 -8.12 -3.19 3.64
N SER A 267 -9.01 -3.65 4.52
CA SER A 267 -8.79 -4.84 5.35
C SER A 267 -9.38 -6.07 4.66
N VAL A 268 -8.53 -7.08 4.40
CA VAL A 268 -8.90 -8.35 3.73
C VAL A 268 -8.49 -9.59 4.51
N LEU A 269 -7.79 -9.40 5.62
CA LEU A 269 -7.47 -10.45 6.58
C LEU A 269 -8.41 -10.28 7.77
N PRO A 270 -8.80 -11.36 8.46
CA PRO A 270 -9.52 -11.25 9.71
C PRO A 270 -8.83 -10.25 10.65
N SER A 271 -9.64 -9.53 11.42
CA SER A 271 -9.16 -9.01 12.70
C SER A 271 -8.58 -10.20 13.47
N GLY A 272 -7.33 -10.09 13.94
CA GLY A 272 -6.79 -11.09 14.89
C GLY A 272 -7.73 -11.21 16.09
N PRO A 273 -7.73 -12.35 16.82
CA PRO A 273 -8.83 -12.78 17.68
C PRO A 273 -9.35 -11.66 18.58
N ALA A 274 -10.40 -10.98 18.10
CA ALA A 274 -11.09 -9.98 18.86
C ALA A 274 -11.85 -10.74 19.93
N LYS A 275 -11.40 -10.64 21.18
CA LYS A 275 -12.18 -11.11 22.33
C LYS A 275 -13.56 -10.46 22.18
N PRO A 276 -14.66 -11.23 22.03
CA PRO A 276 -15.96 -10.63 21.80
C PRO A 276 -16.27 -9.68 22.95
N LEU A 277 -16.35 -8.39 22.66
CA LEU A 277 -16.96 -7.45 23.59
C LEU A 277 -18.43 -7.85 23.62
N ALA A 278 -18.83 -8.50 24.71
CA ALA A 278 -20.22 -8.83 24.94
C ALA A 278 -21.02 -7.52 24.88
N VAL A 279 -21.82 -7.37 23.82
CA VAL A 279 -22.83 -6.34 23.77
C VAL A 279 -23.80 -6.68 24.88
N ALA A 280 -23.75 -5.91 25.97
CA ALA A 280 -24.69 -6.07 27.06
C ALA A 280 -26.10 -5.87 26.50
N ALA A 281 -26.91 -6.93 26.57
CA ALA A 281 -28.32 -6.83 26.24
C ALA A 281 -28.97 -5.79 27.16
N ARG A 282 -29.70 -4.86 26.55
CA ARG A 282 -30.68 -3.97 27.17
C ARG A 282 -31.91 -3.98 26.27
#